data_AF-A0A7C9W3H0-F1
#
_entry.id   AF-A0A7C9W3H0-F1
#
_cell.length_a   1.000
_cell.length_b   1.000
_cell.length_c   1.000
_cell.angle_alpha   90.00
_cell.angle_beta   90.00
_cell.angle_gamma   90.00
#
_symmetry.space_group_name_H-M   'P 1'
#
loop_
_entity.id
_entity.type
_entity.pdbx_description
1 polymer ?
#
loop_
_entity_poly.entity_id
_entity_poly.type
_entity_poly.pdbx_seq_one_letter_code
_entity_poly.pdbx_strand_id
1 'polypeptide(L)'
;MFGFFFQMFLLCAGAFLAGVLLTWLTMRTRVEAPAETRLTIMEEPAPAVPAIKANSRTMMYHTPESPYYKRMKGDAFFHSPEDARRAGYTMWTPRPRVPAVP
;
A
#
# COMPACT_ATOMS: atom_id res chain seq x y z
N MET A 1 64.23 -1.22 15.95
CA MET A 1 63.33 -2.23 16.57
C MET A 1 61.94 -1.69 16.93
N PHE A 2 61.75 -0.38 17.15
CA PHE A 2 60.43 0.22 17.46
C PHE A 2 59.46 0.34 16.27
N GLY A 3 59.95 0.41 15.02
CA GLY A 3 59.10 0.60 13.83
C GLY A 3 58.10 -0.54 13.57
N PHE A 4 58.49 -1.79 13.79
CA PHE A 4 57.59 -2.94 13.61
C PHE A 4 56.44 -2.98 14.62
N PHE A 5 56.69 -2.51 15.85
CA PHE A 5 55.67 -2.44 16.89
C PHE A 5 54.60 -1.41 16.56
N PHE A 6 55.02 -0.21 16.13
CA PHE A 6 54.09 0.82 15.66
C PHE A 6 53.33 0.39 14.41
N GLN A 7 54.00 -0.28 13.48
CA GLN A 7 53.36 -0.82 12.28
C GLN A 7 52.28 -1.85 12.62
N MET A 8 52.58 -2.80 13.52
CA MET A 8 51.60 -3.79 13.94
C MET A 8 50.44 -3.16 14.72
N PHE A 9 50.72 -2.19 15.59
CA PHE A 9 49.71 -1.43 16.30
C PHE A 9 48.76 -0.68 15.34
N LEU A 10 49.29 0.01 14.34
CA LEU A 10 48.49 0.74 13.34
C LEU A 10 47.65 -0.21 12.49
N LEU A 11 48.19 -1.37 12.12
CA LEU A 11 47.42 -2.41 11.41
C LEU A 11 46.27 -2.95 12.27
N CYS A 12 46.51 -3.24 13.54
CA CYS A 12 45.49 -3.70 14.48
C CYS A 12 44.40 -2.64 14.71
N ALA A 13 44.79 -1.39 14.94
CA ALA A 13 43.86 -0.28 15.15
C ALA A 13 43.00 -0.03 13.90
N GLY A 14 43.61 -0.07 12.71
CA GLY A 14 42.91 0.08 11.43
C GLY A 14 41.88 -1.03 11.19
N ALA A 15 42.26 -2.29 11.42
CA ALA A 15 41.34 -3.42 11.27
C ALA A 15 40.14 -3.34 12.24
N PHE A 16 40.37 -2.87 13.47
CA PHE A 16 39.30 -2.68 14.45
C PHE A 16 38.31 -1.58 14.02
N LEU A 17 38.82 -0.41 13.59
CA LEU A 17 37.98 0.69 13.11
C LEU A 17 37.20 0.31 11.84
N ALA A 18 37.83 -0.44 10.93
CA ALA A 18 37.16 -0.95 9.74
C ALA A 18 36.01 -1.91 10.10
N GLY A 19 36.21 -2.81 11.08
CA GLY A 19 35.17 -3.70 11.58
C GLY A 19 34.01 -2.98 12.26
N VAL A 20 34.30 -1.96 13.08
CA VAL A 20 33.28 -1.11 13.71
C VAL A 20 32.50 -0.35 12.65
N LEU A 21 33.17 0.25 11.67
CA LEU A 21 32.53 0.98 10.57
C LEU A 21 31.67 0.05 9.72
N LEU A 22 32.14 -1.16 9.40
CA LEU A 22 31.35 -2.16 8.67
C LEU A 22 30.11 -2.58 9.45
N THR A 23 30.24 -2.82 10.76
CA THR A 23 29.11 -3.15 11.63
C THR A 23 28.10 -2.00 11.70
N TRP A 24 28.59 -0.77 11.82
CA TRP A 24 27.75 0.42 11.82
C TRP A 24 27.06 0.63 10.46
N LEU A 25 27.78 0.45 9.34
CA LEU A 25 27.23 0.54 7.98
C LEU A 25 26.19 -0.56 7.70
N THR A 26 26.41 -1.78 8.19
CA THR A 26 25.42 -2.86 8.06
C THR A 26 24.17 -2.57 8.88
N MET A 27 24.28 -2.01 10.09
CA MET A 27 23.09 -1.55 10.83
C MET A 27 22.41 -0.35 10.15
N ARG A 28 23.17 0.63 9.67
CA ARG A 28 22.67 1.79 8.91
C ARG A 28 21.90 1.36 7.66
N THR A 29 22.46 0.46 6.87
CA THR A 29 21.82 -0.01 5.62
C THR A 29 20.56 -0.83 5.87
N ARG A 30 20.41 -1.43 7.06
CA ARG A 30 19.13 -2.02 7.51
C ARG A 30 18.08 -0.96 7.82
N VAL A 31 18.49 0.24 8.25
CA VAL A 31 17.62 1.41 8.44
C VAL A 31 17.34 2.11 7.09
N GLU A 32 18.28 2.07 6.15
CA GLU A 32 18.22 2.62 4.79
C GLU A 32 17.75 1.62 3.71
N ALA A 33 16.89 0.65 4.05
CA ALA A 33 16.13 -0.05 3.00
C ALA A 33 15.22 0.98 2.28
N PRO A 34 15.12 0.94 0.94
CA PRO A 34 14.84 2.11 0.12
C PRO A 34 13.43 2.66 0.36
N ALA A 35 13.37 3.82 1.00
CA ALA A 35 12.22 4.70 0.97
C ALA A 35 12.22 5.60 -0.29
N GLU A 36 13.07 5.32 -1.29
CA GLU A 36 13.16 6.12 -2.52
C GLU A 36 12.43 5.49 -3.74
N THR A 37 11.40 4.68 -3.46
CA THR A 37 10.24 4.53 -4.36
C THR A 37 8.94 4.93 -3.66
N ARG A 38 9.04 5.51 -2.45
CA ARG A 38 7.89 5.93 -1.63
C ARG A 38 7.72 7.44 -1.52
N LEU A 39 8.47 8.23 -2.28
CA LEU A 39 8.30 9.68 -2.36
C LEU A 39 7.53 10.11 -3.62
N THR A 40 6.41 9.43 -3.86
CA THR A 40 5.22 9.99 -4.54
C THR A 40 4.05 10.09 -3.54
N ILE A 41 4.33 10.01 -2.23
CA ILE A 41 3.42 10.41 -1.14
C ILE A 41 3.43 11.95 -0.98
N MET A 42 3.41 12.67 -2.09
CA MET A 42 2.88 14.03 -2.18
C MET A 42 2.00 14.15 -3.43
N GLU A 43 1.47 13.02 -3.92
CA GLU A 43 0.26 13.05 -4.73
C GLU A 43 -0.86 13.50 -3.79
N GLU A 44 -1.36 14.71 -4.05
CA GLU A 44 -2.67 15.23 -3.62
C GLU A 44 -3.63 14.08 -3.27
N PRO A 45 -4.30 14.06 -2.10
CA PRO A 45 -5.24 12.99 -1.79
C PRO A 45 -6.27 12.93 -2.92
N ALA A 46 -6.10 11.91 -3.78
CA ALA A 46 -6.98 11.62 -4.89
C ALA A 46 -8.41 11.64 -4.34
N PRO A 47 -9.34 12.31 -5.05
CA PRO A 47 -10.63 12.72 -4.51
C PRO A 47 -11.25 11.54 -3.79
N ALA A 48 -11.53 11.70 -2.49
CA ALA A 48 -12.05 10.66 -1.60
C ALA A 48 -13.09 9.81 -2.35
N VAL A 49 -12.62 8.72 -2.95
CA VAL A 49 -13.45 7.93 -3.85
C VAL A 49 -14.58 7.42 -2.99
N PRO A 50 -15.86 7.69 -3.34
CA PRO A 50 -16.92 7.39 -2.41
C PRO A 50 -16.96 5.87 -2.23
N ALA A 51 -16.76 5.43 -0.99
CA ALA A 51 -16.61 4.02 -0.67
C ALA A 51 -17.76 3.21 -1.26
N ILE A 52 -17.46 2.24 -2.11
CA ILE A 52 -18.46 1.40 -2.75
C ILE A 52 -19.09 0.55 -1.68
N LYS A 53 -20.38 0.77 -1.46
CA LYS A 53 -21.15 0.02 -0.49
C LYS A 53 -21.49 -1.33 -1.09
N ALA A 54 -21.36 -2.38 -0.31
CA ALA A 54 -21.70 -3.72 -0.69
C ALA A 54 -22.48 -4.43 0.41
N ASN A 55 -23.44 -5.25 -0.01
CA ASN A 55 -24.20 -6.09 0.90
C ASN A 55 -23.65 -7.53 0.80
N SER A 56 -23.08 -8.03 1.89
CA SER A 56 -22.46 -9.37 1.95
C SER A 56 -23.48 -10.50 1.79
N ARG A 57 -24.75 -10.26 2.15
CA ARG A 57 -25.83 -11.25 2.02
C ARG A 57 -26.30 -11.41 0.57
N THR A 58 -26.38 -10.32 -0.20
CA THR A 58 -26.80 -10.39 -1.61
C THR A 58 -25.62 -10.43 -2.59
N MET A 59 -24.38 -10.28 -2.10
CA MET A 59 -23.17 -10.18 -2.92
C MET A 59 -23.28 -9.09 -4.00
N MET A 60 -24.01 -8.02 -3.72
CA MET A 60 -24.21 -6.90 -4.65
C MET A 60 -23.55 -5.64 -4.10
N TYR A 61 -22.89 -4.90 -4.98
CA TYR A 61 -22.32 -3.60 -4.67
C TYR A 61 -23.03 -2.48 -5.43
N HIS A 62 -23.10 -1.31 -4.80
CA HIS A 62 -23.60 -0.08 -5.39
C HIS A 62 -22.48 0.95 -5.42
N THR A 63 -22.29 1.54 -6.60
CA THR A 63 -21.43 2.70 -6.75
C THR A 63 -22.20 3.98 -6.36
N PRO A 64 -21.50 5.06 -5.97
CA PRO A 64 -22.11 6.35 -5.63
C PRO A 64 -23.01 6.95 -6.73
N GLU A 65 -22.84 6.56 -7.98
CA GLU A 65 -23.67 6.96 -9.12
C GLU A 65 -25.04 6.25 -9.15
N SER A 66 -25.19 5.14 -8.41
CA SER A 66 -26.45 4.40 -8.37
C SER A 66 -27.51 5.16 -7.54
N PRO A 67 -28.77 5.31 -8.04
CA PRO A 67 -29.87 5.94 -7.29
C PRO A 67 -30.16 5.29 -5.92
N TYR A 68 -29.81 4.01 -5.79
CA TYR A 68 -30.06 3.22 -4.59
C TYR A 68 -28.90 3.22 -3.60
N TYR A 69 -27.78 3.89 -3.91
CA TYR A 69 -26.59 3.95 -3.05
C TYR A 69 -26.87 4.50 -1.63
N LYS A 70 -27.75 5.51 -1.52
CA LYS A 70 -28.16 6.08 -0.22
C LYS A 70 -29.12 5.17 0.56
N ARG A 71 -29.90 4.35 -0.15
CA ARG A 71 -30.95 3.49 0.45
C ARG A 71 -30.40 2.13 0.89
N MET A 72 -29.38 1.64 0.19
CA MET A 72 -28.77 0.37 0.51
C MET A 72 -27.93 0.48 1.80
N LYS A 73 -28.22 -0.43 2.75
CA LYS A 73 -27.40 -0.66 3.92
C LYS A 73 -26.37 -1.72 3.56
N GLY A 74 -25.12 -1.26 3.42
CA GLY A 74 -23.98 -2.11 3.13
C GLY A 74 -23.26 -2.49 4.41
N ASP A 75 -22.88 -3.76 4.50
CA ASP A 75 -22.07 -4.30 5.60
C ASP A 75 -20.59 -4.42 5.20
N ALA A 76 -20.30 -4.32 3.89
CA ALA A 76 -18.95 -4.31 3.33
C ALA A 76 -18.73 -3.03 2.53
N PHE A 77 -17.49 -2.53 2.55
CA PHE A 77 -17.08 -1.30 1.87
C PHE A 77 -15.81 -1.56 1.06
N PHE A 78 -15.80 -1.13 -0.19
CA PHE A 78 -14.67 -1.29 -1.10
C PHE A 78 -14.15 0.07 -1.57
N HIS A 79 -12.86 0.14 -1.87
CA HIS A 79 -12.22 1.34 -2.41
C HIS A 79 -12.42 1.47 -3.93
N SER A 80 -12.60 0.36 -4.64
CA SER A 80 -12.84 0.35 -6.08
C SER A 80 -13.82 -0.75 -6.53
N PRO A 81 -14.49 -0.58 -7.69
CA PRO A 81 -15.39 -1.62 -8.22
C PRO A 81 -14.62 -2.89 -8.60
N GLU A 82 -13.36 -2.73 -9.01
CA GLU A 82 -12.42 -3.82 -9.27
C GLU A 82 -12.25 -4.70 -8.03
N ASP A 83 -12.04 -4.11 -6.85
CA ASP A 83 -11.89 -4.85 -5.59
C ASP A 83 -13.16 -5.63 -5.24
N ALA A 84 -14.32 -5.00 -5.41
CA ALA A 84 -15.61 -5.63 -5.17
C ALA A 84 -15.80 -6.85 -6.09
N ARG A 85 -15.48 -6.72 -7.38
CA ARG A 85 -15.54 -7.83 -8.34
C ARG A 85 -14.54 -8.94 -8.01
N ARG A 86 -13.32 -8.61 -7.60
CA ARG A 86 -12.31 -9.60 -7.17
C ARG A 86 -12.77 -10.35 -5.92
N ALA A 87 -13.50 -9.69 -5.03
CA ALA A 87 -14.14 -10.30 -3.87
C ALA A 87 -15.43 -11.08 -4.22
N GLY A 88 -15.79 -11.18 -5.50
CA GLY A 88 -16.95 -11.93 -5.99
C GLY A 88 -18.28 -11.17 -5.97
N TYR A 89 -18.27 -9.86 -5.71
CA TYR A 89 -19.49 -9.06 -5.70
C TYR A 89 -19.87 -8.63 -7.13
N THR A 90 -21.17 -8.57 -7.38
CA THR A 90 -21.76 -8.16 -8.66
C THR A 90 -22.27 -6.72 -8.58
N MET A 91 -22.11 -5.94 -9.66
CA MET A 91 -22.64 -4.59 -9.72
C MET A 91 -24.16 -4.62 -9.75
N TRP A 92 -24.81 -3.75 -8.96
CA TRP A 92 -26.25 -3.58 -9.09
C TRP A 92 -26.61 -2.96 -10.45
N THR A 93 -27.47 -3.63 -11.21
CA THR A 93 -28.03 -3.12 -12.48
C THR A 93 -29.53 -2.86 -12.34
N PRO A 94 -30.04 -1.69 -12.78
CA PRO A 94 -31.47 -1.46 -12.84
C PRO A 94 -32.10 -2.44 -13.83
N ARG A 95 -33.24 -3.03 -13.46
CA ARG A 95 -34.02 -3.86 -14.39
C ARG A 95 -34.46 -2.97 -15.57
N PRO A 96 -34.20 -3.34 -16.83
CA PRO A 96 -34.69 -2.57 -17.96
C PRO A 96 -36.21 -2.51 -17.90
N ARG A 97 -36.76 -1.30 -18.02
CA ARG A 97 -38.21 -1.12 -18.13
C ARG A 97 -38.60 -1.67 -19.50
N VAL A 98 -39.39 -2.74 -19.52
CA VAL A 98 -39.94 -3.26 -20.77
C VAL A 98 -40.81 -2.15 -21.36
N PRO A 99 -40.53 -1.65 -22.58
CA PRO A 99 -41.42 -0.70 -23.21
C PRO A 99 -42.79 -1.35 -23.34
N ALA A 100 -43.84 -0.65 -22.88
CA ALA A 100 -45.20 -1.10 -23.11
C ALA A 100 -45.38 -1.20 -24.63
N VAL A 101 -45.59 -2.43 -25.11
CA VAL A 101 -45.95 -2.67 -26.51
C VAL A 101 -47.32 -2.02 -26.73
N PRO A 102 -47.49 -1.15 -27.74
CA PRO A 102 -48.76 -0.47 -28.00
C PRO A 102 -49.87 -1.43 -28.41
#